data_AF-A0A7L3RBD0-F1
#
_entry.id   AF-A0A7L3RBD0-F1
#
_cell.length_a   1.000
_cell.length_b   1.000
_cell.length_c   1.000
_cell.angle_alpha   90.00
_cell.angle_beta   90.00
_cell.angle_gamma   90.00
#
_symmetry.space_group_name_H-M   'P 1'
#
loop_
_entity.id
_entity.type
_entity.pdbx_description
1 polymer ?
#
loop_
_entity_poly.entity_id
_entity_poly.type
_entity_poly.pdbx_seq_one_letter_code
_entity_poly.pdbx_strand_id
1 'polypeptide(L)'
;NKWRIVFPNNGRQWNNWKQASTFYSGNRIQTTKYTWFTFLPQFLFEQFHRLGNLYFFFLVVLNWFPQVEVFHREITMLPLIVVLLASMIKDAIEDYRKYRFDKTINLSKTRVYDK
;
A
#
# COMPACT_ATOMS: atom_id res chain seq x y z
N ASN A 1 -6.90 -20.24 18.78
CA ASN A 1 -7.40 -21.18 17.75
C ASN A 1 -8.84 -20.89 17.37
N LYS A 2 -9.10 -20.30 16.20
CA LYS A 2 -10.45 -20.23 15.60
C LYS A 2 -10.59 -21.38 14.61
N TRP A 3 -11.49 -22.32 14.87
CA TRP A 3 -11.86 -23.36 13.91
C TRP A 3 -13.03 -22.89 13.05
N ARG A 4 -13.09 -23.34 11.80
CA ARG A 4 -14.19 -23.07 10.86
C ARG A 4 -14.68 -24.41 10.32
N ILE A 5 -15.99 -24.64 10.38
CA ILE A 5 -16.62 -25.80 9.74
C ILE A 5 -17.10 -25.37 8.36
N VAL A 6 -16.74 -26.13 7.33
CA VAL A 6 -17.16 -25.90 5.93
C VAL A 6 -17.98 -27.10 5.49
N PHE A 7 -19.19 -26.86 5.02
CA PHE A 7 -20.08 -27.91 4.52
C PHE A 7 -20.09 -27.90 2.98
N PRO A 8 -19.97 -29.06 2.31
CA PRO A 8 -20.16 -29.16 0.87
C PRO A 8 -21.64 -28.92 0.50
N ASN A 9 -21.88 -28.56 -0.76
CA ASN A 9 -23.23 -28.31 -1.25
C ASN A 9 -24.10 -29.59 -1.18
N ASN A 10 -24.92 -29.70 -0.13
CA ASN A 10 -25.74 -30.87 0.20
C ASN A 10 -27.26 -30.61 0.09
N GLY A 11 -27.68 -29.53 -0.58
CA GLY A 11 -29.10 -29.17 -0.84
C GLY A 11 -29.92 -28.72 0.38
N ARG A 12 -29.73 -29.33 1.56
CA ARG A 12 -30.46 -29.01 2.81
C ARG A 12 -30.18 -27.62 3.36
N GLN A 13 -28.99 -27.09 3.12
CA GLN A 13 -28.49 -25.85 3.72
C GLN A 13 -28.50 -24.67 2.74
N TRP A 14 -29.12 -24.85 1.57
CA TRP A 14 -29.03 -23.91 0.46
C TRP A 14 -29.74 -22.58 0.76
N ASN A 15 -30.86 -22.61 1.47
CA ASN A 15 -31.61 -21.37 1.76
C ASN A 15 -30.81 -20.34 2.57
N ASN A 16 -29.75 -20.77 3.28
CA ASN A 16 -28.96 -19.92 4.17
C ASN A 16 -27.53 -19.63 3.65
N TRP A 17 -27.11 -20.14 2.47
CA TRP A 17 -25.72 -19.97 2.00
C TRP A 17 -25.38 -18.50 1.70
N LYS A 18 -26.31 -17.74 1.10
CA LYS A 18 -26.11 -16.32 0.81
C LYS A 18 -25.83 -15.54 2.08
N GLN A 19 -26.62 -15.78 3.12
CA GLN A 19 -26.48 -15.12 4.42
C GLN A 19 -25.22 -15.59 5.17
N ALA A 20 -24.81 -16.84 5.02
CA ALA A 20 -23.55 -17.32 5.60
C ALA A 20 -22.31 -16.74 4.86
N SER A 21 -22.39 -16.59 3.53
CA SER A 21 -21.27 -16.11 2.71
C SER A 21 -20.88 -14.67 2.97
N THR A 22 -21.81 -13.81 3.42
CA THR A 22 -21.52 -12.40 3.73
C THR A 22 -20.59 -12.23 4.94
N PHE A 23 -20.48 -13.25 5.80
CA PHE A 23 -19.55 -13.23 6.93
C PHE A 23 -18.12 -13.61 6.55
N TYR A 24 -17.87 -14.02 5.31
CA TYR A 24 -16.56 -14.44 4.83
C TYR A 24 -16.03 -13.48 3.77
N SER A 25 -14.73 -13.16 3.87
CA SER A 25 -14.04 -12.38 2.84
C SER A 25 -14.04 -13.14 1.51
N GLY A 26 -14.18 -12.40 0.41
CA GLY A 26 -14.06 -12.98 -0.93
C GLY A 26 -12.67 -13.53 -1.24
N ASN A 27 -12.57 -14.31 -2.31
CA ASN A 27 -11.31 -14.95 -2.74
C ASN A 27 -10.39 -14.00 -3.54
N ARG A 28 -10.54 -12.68 -3.37
CA ARG A 28 -9.69 -11.70 -4.07
C ARG A 28 -8.43 -11.47 -3.26
N ILE A 29 -7.28 -11.69 -3.89
CA ILE A 29 -5.96 -11.41 -3.32
C ILE A 29 -5.57 -9.96 -3.70
N GLN A 30 -5.06 -9.21 -2.73
CA GLN A 30 -4.49 -7.89 -2.95
C GLN A 30 -3.20 -7.77 -2.16
N THR A 31 -2.09 -7.59 -2.87
CA THR A 31 -0.73 -7.45 -2.35
C THR A 31 -0.19 -6.02 -2.47
N THR A 32 -0.91 -5.14 -3.17
CA THR A 32 -0.61 -3.71 -3.25
C THR A 32 -0.73 -3.07 -1.87
N LYS A 33 0.27 -2.28 -1.49
CA LYS A 33 0.28 -1.59 -0.20
C LYS A 33 -0.51 -0.29 -0.23
N TYR A 34 -0.55 0.39 -1.37
CA TYR A 34 -1.13 1.71 -1.50
C TYR A 34 -2.41 1.70 -2.34
N THR A 35 -3.32 2.60 -2.00
CA THR A 35 -4.40 3.00 -2.90
C THR A 35 -4.02 4.34 -3.52
N TRP A 36 -4.52 4.68 -4.71
CA TRP A 36 -4.24 5.96 -5.39
C TRP A 36 -4.38 7.18 -4.46
N PHE A 37 -5.36 7.18 -3.56
CA PHE A 37 -5.58 8.27 -2.59
C PHE A 37 -4.68 8.21 -1.35
N THR A 38 -4.25 7.02 -0.93
CA THR A 38 -3.45 6.85 0.29
C THR A 38 -1.94 6.82 0.02
N PHE A 39 -1.54 6.72 -1.25
CA PHE A 39 -0.15 6.60 -1.66
C PHE A 39 0.72 7.72 -1.08
N LEU A 40 0.38 8.98 -1.36
CA LEU A 40 1.19 10.13 -0.94
C LEU A 40 1.32 10.28 0.59
N PRO A 41 0.22 10.30 1.38
CA PRO A 41 0.35 10.48 2.83
C PRO A 41 1.07 9.32 3.51
N GLN A 42 0.84 8.09 3.06
CA GLN A 42 1.47 6.91 3.66
C GLN A 42 2.94 6.77 3.25
N PHE A 43 3.27 7.07 1.99
CA PHE A 43 4.65 7.13 1.51
C PHE A 43 5.45 8.17 2.29
N LEU A 44 4.93 9.39 2.45
CA LEU A 44 5.61 10.45 3.20
C LEU A 44 5.83 10.04 4.66
N PHE A 45 4.82 9.46 5.30
CA PHE A 45 4.96 8.94 6.66
C PHE A 45 6.12 7.94 6.76
N GLU A 46 6.20 6.98 5.84
CA GLU A 46 7.29 5.99 5.82
C GLU A 46 8.66 6.59 5.52
N GLN A 47 8.73 7.60 4.67
CA GLN A 47 10.00 8.28 4.40
C GLN A 47 10.46 9.11 5.61
N PHE A 48 9.58 9.78 6.34
CA PHE A 48 9.95 10.56 7.53
C PHE A 48 10.32 9.69 8.74
N HIS A 49 9.94 8.40 8.75
CA HIS A 49 10.43 7.44 9.76
C HIS A 49 11.90 7.07 9.57
N ARG A 50 12.50 7.36 8.40
CA ARG A 50 13.92 7.10 8.16
C ARG A 50 14.74 8.26 8.72
N LEU A 51 15.62 7.97 9.69
CA LEU A 51 16.46 8.96 10.36
C LEU A 51 17.25 9.85 9.39
N GLY A 52 17.73 9.31 8.26
CA GLY A 52 18.43 10.10 7.24
C GLY A 52 17.55 11.18 6.60
N ASN A 53 16.31 10.85 6.25
CA ASN A 53 15.36 11.81 5.69
C ASN A 53 14.95 12.85 6.74
N LEU A 54 14.81 12.43 8.00
CA LEU A 54 14.52 13.32 9.12
C LEU A 54 15.66 14.32 9.37
N TYR A 55 16.92 13.88 9.26
CA TYR A 55 18.08 14.75 9.33
C TYR A 55 18.05 15.84 8.24
N PHE A 56 17.86 15.46 6.98
CA PHE A 56 17.76 16.43 5.87
C PHE A 56 16.55 17.35 6.03
N PHE A 57 15.43 16.85 6.55
CA PHE A 57 14.25 17.67 6.86
C PHE A 57 14.55 18.73 7.92
N PHE A 58 15.19 18.36 9.03
CA PHE A 58 15.60 19.33 10.05
C PHE A 58 16.60 20.35 9.50
N LEU A 59 17.55 19.93 8.65
CA LEU A 59 18.45 20.88 7.98
C LEU A 59 17.67 21.90 7.13
N VAL A 60 16.68 21.47 6.36
CA VAL A 60 15.82 22.36 5.56
C VAL A 60 15.04 23.32 6.46
N VAL A 61 14.46 22.82 7.55
CA VAL A 61 13.70 23.63 8.51
C VAL A 61 14.60 24.68 9.18
N LEU A 62 15.80 24.30 9.61
CA LEU A 62 16.76 25.23 10.23
C LEU A 62 17.22 26.32 9.25
N ASN A 63 17.48 25.97 7.98
CA ASN A 63 17.83 26.97 6.95
C ASN A 63 16.64 27.86 6.55
N TRP A 64 15.42 27.57 7.00
CA TRP A 64 14.29 28.49 6.83
C TRP A 64 14.34 29.66 7.82
N PHE A 65 15.02 29.51 8.96
CA PHE A 65 15.20 30.58 9.93
C PHE A 65 16.43 31.42 9.56
N PRO A 66 16.27 32.70 9.17
CA PRO A 66 17.38 33.52 8.66
C PRO A 66 18.49 33.76 9.71
N GLN A 67 18.21 33.51 10.99
CA GLN A 67 19.18 33.62 12.09
C GLN A 67 20.15 32.43 12.15
N VAL A 68 19.81 31.30 11.53
CA VAL A 68 20.56 30.02 11.59
C VAL A 68 20.85 29.49 10.18
N GLU A 69 20.62 30.31 9.15
CA GLU A 69 20.85 29.94 7.76
C GLU A 69 22.36 29.80 7.49
N VAL A 70 22.76 28.67 6.90
CA VAL A 70 24.15 28.39 6.51
C VAL A 70 24.33 28.49 5.00
N PHE A 71 23.31 28.07 4.25
CA PHE A 71 23.29 28.08 2.78
C PHE A 71 21.94 28.57 2.28
N HIS A 72 21.89 29.01 1.02
CA HIS A 72 20.63 29.37 0.37
C HIS A 72 19.60 28.25 0.47
N ARG A 73 18.41 28.62 0.94
CA ARG A 73 17.23 27.76 1.13
C ARG A 73 16.95 26.81 -0.05
N GLU A 74 17.11 27.26 -1.29
CA GLU A 74 16.84 26.45 -2.48
C GLU A 74 17.81 25.27 -2.60
N ILE A 75 19.10 25.50 -2.33
CA ILE A 75 20.17 24.51 -2.47
C ILE A 75 20.04 23.43 -1.38
N THR A 76 19.64 23.84 -0.16
CA THR A 76 19.50 22.91 0.99
C THR A 76 18.33 21.94 0.86
N MET A 77 17.29 22.31 0.12
CA MET A 77 16.13 21.43 -0.15
C MET A 77 16.40 20.36 -1.21
N LEU A 78 17.35 20.62 -2.11
CA LEU A 78 17.60 19.80 -3.30
C LEU A 78 17.88 18.31 -2.96
N PRO A 79 18.75 17.97 -1.99
CA PRO A 79 19.01 16.58 -1.63
C PRO A 79 17.75 15.84 -1.13
N LEU A 80 16.95 16.50 -0.28
CA LEU A 80 15.74 15.92 0.28
C LEU A 80 14.70 15.64 -0.83
N ILE A 81 14.49 16.61 -1.71
CA ILE A 81 13.52 16.48 -2.82
C ILE A 81 13.93 15.35 -3.75
N VAL A 82 15.20 15.28 -4.14
CA VAL A 82 15.70 14.23 -5.06
C VAL A 82 15.52 12.84 -4.46
N VAL A 83 15.88 12.65 -3.19
CA VAL A 83 15.76 11.36 -2.51
C VAL A 83 14.29 10.95 -2.35
N LEU A 84 13.41 11.88 -1.97
CA LEU A 84 11.98 11.62 -1.84
C LEU A 84 11.36 11.28 -3.20
N LEU A 85 11.63 12.06 -4.25
CA LEU A 85 11.09 11.80 -5.59
C LEU A 85 11.57 10.46 -6.16
N ALA A 86 12.86 10.16 -6.06
CA ALA A 86 13.41 8.90 -6.55
C ALA A 86 12.79 7.70 -5.81
N SER A 87 12.64 7.81 -4.49
CA SER A 87 12.01 6.78 -3.66
C SER A 87 10.53 6.62 -4.01
N MET A 88 9.81 7.72 -4.22
CA MET A 88 8.39 7.73 -4.56
C MET A 88 8.14 7.04 -5.91
N ILE A 89 8.94 7.37 -6.92
CA ILE A 89 8.83 6.77 -8.26
C ILE A 89 9.10 5.27 -8.19
N LYS A 90 10.16 4.87 -7.47
CA LYS A 90 10.50 3.45 -7.28
C LYS A 90 9.33 2.69 -6.64
N ASP A 91 8.81 3.20 -5.52
CA ASP A 91 7.73 2.54 -4.77
C ASP A 91 6.43 2.49 -5.60
N ALA A 92 6.12 3.55 -6.35
CA ALA A 92 4.96 3.59 -7.25
C ALA A 92 5.04 2.54 -8.37
N ILE A 93 6.22 2.39 -9.00
CA ILE A 93 6.44 1.38 -10.05
C ILE A 93 6.30 -0.02 -9.46
N GLU A 94 6.88 -0.26 -8.29
CA GLU A 94 6.78 -1.56 -7.62
C GLU A 94 5.33 -1.92 -7.29
N ASP A 95 4.58 -0.99 -6.71
CA ASP A 95 3.18 -1.23 -6.33
C ASP A 95 2.28 -1.40 -7.56
N TYR A 96 2.55 -0.67 -8.65
CA TYR A 96 1.86 -0.86 -9.93
C TYR A 96 2.11 -2.25 -10.51
N ARG A 97 3.34 -2.77 -10.43
CA ARG A 97 3.66 -4.14 -10.87
C ARG A 97 2.90 -5.18 -10.06
N LYS A 98 2.81 -5.00 -8.73
CA LYS A 98 2.00 -5.86 -7.85
C LYS A 98 0.52 -5.82 -8.23
N TYR A 99 -0.03 -4.63 -8.48
CA TYR A 99 -1.41 -4.47 -8.94
C TYR A 99 -1.69 -5.27 -10.23
N ARG A 100 -0.79 -5.17 -11.22
CA ARG A 100 -0.92 -5.90 -12.48
C ARG A 100 -0.87 -7.41 -12.27
N PHE A 101 0.00 -7.88 -11.39
CA PHE A 101 0.11 -9.30 -11.04
C PHE A 101 -1.15 -9.81 -10.35
N ASP A 102 -1.62 -9.10 -9.30
CA ASP A 102 -2.86 -9.43 -8.60
C ASP A 102 -4.06 -9.49 -9.55
N LYS A 103 -4.15 -8.55 -10.50
CA LYS A 103 -5.22 -8.55 -11.50
C LYS A 103 -5.21 -9.82 -12.35
N THR A 104 -4.04 -10.25 -12.81
CA THR A 104 -3.89 -11.47 -13.62
C THR A 104 -4.27 -12.72 -12.83
N ILE A 105 -3.80 -12.83 -11.58
CA ILE A 105 -4.09 -13.99 -10.73
C ILE A 105 -5.57 -14.07 -10.36
N ASN A 106 -6.18 -12.96 -9.95
CA ASN A 106 -7.60 -12.91 -9.58
C ASN A 106 -8.54 -13.21 -10.76
N LEU A 107 -8.09 -12.99 -12.00
CA LEU A 107 -8.85 -13.26 -13.22
C LEU A 107 -8.50 -14.63 -13.85
N SER A 108 -7.64 -15.42 -13.19
CA SER A 108 -7.26 -16.74 -13.70
C SER A 108 -8.47 -17.68 -13.71
N LYS A 109 -8.61 -18.46 -14.79
CA LYS A 109 -9.71 -19.40 -14.95
C LYS A 109 -9.56 -20.55 -13.96
N THR A 110 -10.59 -20.81 -13.19
CA THR A 110 -10.66 -21.93 -12.26
C THR A 110 -11.87 -22.79 -12.59
N ARG A 111 -11.74 -24.10 -12.39
CA ARG A 111 -12.88 -25.03 -12.51
C ARG A 111 -13.55 -25.14 -11.16
N VAL A 112 -14.81 -24.76 -11.10
CA VAL A 112 -15.67 -24.96 -9.93
C VAL A 112 -16.56 -26.16 -10.23
N TYR A 113 -16.69 -27.06 -9.26
CA TYR A 113 -17.61 -28.18 -9.38
C TYR A 113 -19.05 -27.67 -9.34
N ASP A 114 -19.79 -27.92 -10.41
CA ASP A 114 -21.20 -27.63 -10.55
C ASP A 114 -21.95 -28.95 -10.79
N LYS A 115 -23.06 -29.16 -10.08
CA LYS A 115 -23.79 -30.44 -9.99
C LYS A 115 -25.02 -30.47 -10.89
#